data_AF-A0A2I8DT55-F1
#
_entry.id   AF-A0A2I8DT55-F1
#
_cell.length_a   1.000
_cell.length_b   1.000
_cell.length_c   1.000
_cell.angle_alpha   90.00
_cell.angle_beta   90.00
_cell.angle_gamma   90.00
#
_symmetry.space_group_name_H-M   'P 1'
#
loop_
_entity.id
_entity.type
_entity.pdbx_description
1 polymer ?
#
loop_
_entity_poly.entity_id
_entity_poly.type
_entity_poly.pdbx_seq_one_letter_code
_entity_poly.pdbx_strand_id
1 'polypeptide(L)'
;MNKRIERCTMAAAMALGSMAIAGLLNTAQAGLPPVQHQGSVQYVSGGIGLDESEALKAAAKDYPLALTFAAQVGGKADYVADVTVAIHDGQGKPVLRATSEGPYMLVKLPAGDYKVSATYKGQTQERQVAVKGAGAARAVFEWK
;
A
#
# COMPACT_ATOMS: atom_id res chain seq x y z
N MET A 1 57.97 44.67 26.92
CA MET A 1 59.03 43.67 27.07
C MET A 1 58.35 42.30 27.17
N ASN A 2 58.01 41.66 26.04
CA ASN A 2 58.77 40.59 25.34
C ASN A 2 58.79 39.30 26.20
N LYS A 3 58.29 38.12 25.80
CA LYS A 3 58.39 37.33 24.54
C LYS A 3 57.16 36.38 24.48
N ARG A 4 56.42 36.14 23.39
CA ARG A 4 56.69 35.43 22.11
C ARG A 4 56.90 33.89 22.20
N ILE A 5 55.93 33.15 21.62
CA ILE A 5 55.99 31.85 20.86
C ILE A 5 56.16 30.61 21.78
N GLU A 6 55.43 29.48 21.70
CA GLU A 6 55.30 28.41 20.68
C GLU A 6 54.10 27.48 21.05
N ARG A 7 53.14 27.21 20.16
CA ARG A 7 53.01 26.05 19.23
C ARG A 7 53.07 24.66 19.87
N CYS A 8 52.22 23.77 19.33
CA CYS A 8 52.18 22.30 19.47
C CYS A 8 51.58 21.83 20.81
N THR A 9 50.68 20.86 20.89
CA THR A 9 50.37 19.69 20.05
C THR A 9 48.98 19.17 20.41
N MET A 10 48.41 18.41 19.48
CA MET A 10 47.20 17.59 19.61
C MET A 10 47.08 16.85 20.95
N ALA A 11 45.85 16.78 21.48
CA ALA A 11 45.39 15.62 22.23
C ALA A 11 43.90 15.40 21.92
N ALA A 12 43.61 14.21 21.41
CA ALA A 12 42.30 13.72 21.07
C ALA A 12 41.42 13.55 22.33
N ALA A 13 40.15 13.90 22.22
CA ALA A 13 39.12 13.43 23.14
C ALA A 13 37.99 12.80 22.33
N MET A 14 37.95 11.46 22.36
CA MET A 14 36.80 10.66 21.92
C MET A 14 35.60 11.03 22.81
N ALA A 15 34.54 11.54 22.21
CA ALA A 15 33.24 11.65 22.86
C ALA A 15 32.25 10.75 22.10
N LEU A 16 31.91 9.64 22.76
CA LEU A 16 30.85 8.72 22.42
C LEU A 16 29.53 9.49 22.33
N GLY A 17 28.97 9.61 21.14
CA GLY A 17 27.64 10.14 20.89
C GLY A 17 26.78 9.09 20.21
N SER A 18 26.40 8.05 20.95
CA SER A 18 25.40 7.07 20.53
C SER A 18 24.05 7.76 20.39
N MET A 19 23.73 8.22 19.17
CA MET A 19 22.40 8.73 18.85
C MET A 19 21.51 7.53 18.50
N ALA A 20 20.54 7.27 19.38
CA ALA A 20 19.63 6.16 19.33
C ALA A 20 18.91 6.05 17.98
N ILE A 21 19.02 4.89 17.34
CA ILE A 21 18.11 4.50 16.28
C ILE A 21 16.75 4.30 16.96
N ALA A 22 15.84 5.25 16.77
CA ALA A 22 14.44 5.07 17.11
C ALA A 22 13.89 3.95 16.22
N GLY A 23 13.88 2.73 16.76
CA GLY A 23 13.20 1.61 16.14
C GLY A 23 11.73 1.96 15.99
N LEU A 24 11.28 2.15 14.76
CA LEU A 24 9.86 2.17 14.43
C LEU A 24 9.29 0.83 14.92
N LEU A 25 8.48 0.88 15.97
CA LEU A 25 7.68 -0.24 16.42
C LEU A 25 6.68 -0.56 15.30
N ASN A 26 7.07 -1.43 14.38
CA ASN A 26 6.14 -2.04 13.45
C ASN A 26 5.34 -3.06 14.27
N THR A 27 4.25 -2.60 14.87
CA THR A 27 3.21 -3.49 15.37
C THR A 27 2.61 -4.17 14.14
N ALA A 28 3.22 -5.27 13.73
CA ALA A 28 2.59 -6.18 12.80
C ALA A 28 1.28 -6.62 13.47
N GLN A 29 0.15 -6.03 13.06
CA GLN A 29 -1.14 -6.64 13.31
C GLN A 29 -1.05 -8.04 12.71
N ALA A 30 -0.97 -9.06 13.57
CA ALA A 30 -0.88 -10.44 13.13
C ALA A 30 -2.01 -10.71 12.11
N GLY A 31 -1.64 -11.02 10.87
CA GLY A 31 -2.56 -11.31 9.77
C GLY A 31 -2.66 -10.25 8.67
N LEU A 32 -2.35 -8.96 8.88
CA LEU A 32 -2.42 -7.99 7.78
C LEU A 32 -1.13 -8.06 6.93
N PRO A 33 -1.21 -8.13 5.59
CA PRO A 33 -0.02 -8.05 4.74
C PRO A 33 0.72 -6.71 4.90
N PRO A 34 2.01 -6.65 4.54
CA PRO A 34 2.78 -5.41 4.60
C PRO A 34 2.13 -4.30 3.76
N VAL A 35 2.08 -3.09 4.31
CA VAL A 35 1.63 -1.91 3.55
C VAL A 35 2.67 -1.57 2.49
N GLN A 36 2.22 -1.47 1.25
CA GLN A 36 3.00 -1.09 0.09
C GLN A 36 2.72 0.37 -0.30
N HIS A 37 3.67 0.97 -1.03
CA HIS A 37 3.63 2.38 -1.40
C HIS A 37 3.93 2.57 -2.89
N GLN A 38 3.19 3.45 -3.55
CA GLN A 38 3.54 4.00 -4.85
C GLN A 38 3.34 5.51 -4.82
N GLY A 39 4.44 6.26 -4.84
CA GLY A 39 4.39 7.70 -4.59
C GLY A 39 3.75 7.98 -3.23
N SER A 40 2.67 8.75 -3.22
CA SER A 40 1.90 9.07 -2.00
C SER A 40 0.79 8.07 -1.68
N VAL A 41 0.50 7.11 -2.56
CA VAL A 41 -0.58 6.14 -2.38
C VAL A 41 -0.08 4.96 -1.56
N GLN A 42 -0.75 4.70 -0.44
CA GLN A 42 -0.58 3.48 0.35
C GLN A 42 -1.61 2.44 -0.08
N TYR A 43 -1.19 1.20 -0.19
CA TYR A 43 -2.08 0.08 -0.46
C TYR A 43 -1.62 -1.18 0.25
N VAL A 44 -2.52 -2.14 0.40
CA VAL A 44 -2.20 -3.48 0.86
C VAL A 44 -2.99 -4.46 0.00
N SER A 45 -2.39 -5.60 -0.33
CA SER A 45 -3.01 -6.64 -1.14
C SER A 45 -2.74 -8.01 -0.54
N GLY A 46 -3.66 -8.93 -0.75
CA GLY A 46 -3.53 -10.32 -0.33
C GLY A 46 -4.85 -10.98 0.00
N GLY A 47 -4.84 -11.83 1.02
CA GLY A 47 -6.00 -12.52 1.58
C GLY A 47 -6.28 -13.89 0.96
N ILE A 48 -5.22 -14.63 0.60
CA ILE A 48 -5.30 -16.03 0.17
C ILE A 48 -5.58 -16.94 1.38
N GLY A 49 -4.95 -16.64 2.52
CA GLY A 49 -5.22 -17.33 3.78
C GLY A 49 -6.45 -16.78 4.51
N LEU A 50 -7.08 -17.61 5.37
CA LEU A 50 -8.24 -17.20 6.16
C LEU A 50 -7.91 -15.99 7.04
N ASP A 51 -6.89 -16.10 7.89
CA ASP A 51 -6.46 -15.06 8.82
C ASP A 51 -6.17 -13.73 8.10
N GLU A 52 -5.49 -13.82 6.96
CA GLU A 52 -5.13 -12.67 6.14
C GLU A 52 -6.36 -12.03 5.50
N SER A 53 -7.29 -12.85 5.01
CA SER A 53 -8.55 -12.37 4.45
C SER A 53 -9.40 -11.67 5.52
N GLU A 54 -9.42 -12.20 6.74
CA GLU A 54 -10.16 -11.61 7.86
C GLU A 54 -9.51 -10.30 8.32
N ALA A 55 -8.19 -10.26 8.40
CA ALA A 55 -7.44 -9.04 8.72
C ALA A 55 -7.69 -7.94 7.67
N LEU A 56 -7.65 -8.27 6.37
CA LEU A 56 -7.97 -7.33 5.29
C LEU A 56 -9.43 -6.86 5.34
N LYS A 57 -10.38 -7.77 5.57
CA LYS A 57 -11.81 -7.41 5.74
C LYS A 57 -12.02 -6.48 6.92
N ALA A 58 -11.34 -6.72 8.04
CA ALA A 58 -11.41 -5.87 9.24
C ALA A 58 -10.77 -4.50 9.00
N ALA A 59 -9.62 -4.46 8.33
CA ALA A 59 -8.91 -3.23 8.00
C ALA A 59 -9.65 -2.38 6.94
N ALA A 60 -10.51 -2.98 6.11
CA ALA A 60 -11.20 -2.29 5.01
C ALA A 60 -11.98 -1.04 5.45
N LYS A 61 -12.44 -0.95 6.71
CA LYS A 61 -13.10 0.25 7.25
C LYS A 61 -12.18 1.48 7.31
N ASP A 62 -10.88 1.27 7.46
CA ASP A 62 -9.86 2.31 7.59
C ASP A 62 -9.25 2.70 6.23
N TYR A 63 -9.68 2.05 5.14
CA TYR A 63 -9.25 2.31 3.78
C TYR A 63 -10.41 2.93 2.98
N PRO A 64 -10.20 4.07 2.30
CA PRO A 64 -11.20 4.70 1.46
C PRO A 64 -11.72 3.85 0.29
N LEU A 65 -10.88 2.96 -0.26
CA LEU A 65 -11.22 2.06 -1.35
C LEU A 65 -10.86 0.61 -1.00
N ALA A 66 -11.81 -0.30 -1.18
CA ALA A 66 -11.61 -1.75 -1.12
C ALA A 66 -11.99 -2.41 -2.45
N LEU A 67 -11.09 -3.23 -2.98
CA LEU A 67 -11.26 -3.99 -4.21
C LEU A 67 -11.34 -5.48 -3.91
N THR A 68 -12.18 -6.20 -4.66
CA THR A 68 -12.27 -7.66 -4.59
C THR A 68 -12.23 -8.26 -5.98
N PHE A 69 -11.48 -9.36 -6.13
CA PHE A 69 -11.21 -9.99 -7.41
C PHE A 69 -11.60 -11.47 -7.40
N ALA A 70 -12.43 -11.86 -8.36
CA ALA A 70 -12.83 -13.25 -8.56
C ALA A 70 -12.95 -13.57 -10.05
N ALA A 71 -12.85 -14.84 -10.43
CA ALA A 71 -13.06 -15.29 -11.80
C ALA A 71 -13.80 -16.63 -11.84
N GLN A 72 -14.51 -16.90 -12.93
CA GLN A 72 -15.07 -18.21 -13.19
C GLN A 72 -13.96 -19.17 -13.61
N VAL A 73 -13.71 -20.21 -12.81
CA VAL A 73 -12.77 -21.29 -13.10
C VAL A 73 -13.54 -22.60 -13.07
N GLY A 74 -13.61 -23.30 -14.20
CA GLY A 74 -14.37 -24.56 -14.29
C GLY A 74 -15.86 -24.42 -13.98
N GLY A 75 -16.46 -23.26 -14.24
CA GLY A 75 -17.88 -22.98 -13.98
C GLY A 75 -18.24 -22.60 -12.54
N LYS A 76 -17.24 -22.32 -11.69
CA LYS A 76 -17.42 -21.81 -10.33
C LYS A 76 -16.68 -20.50 -10.16
N ALA A 77 -17.24 -19.58 -9.38
CA ALA A 77 -16.54 -18.37 -8.96
C ALA A 77 -15.41 -18.75 -7.99
N ASP A 78 -14.21 -18.29 -8.28
CA ASP A 78 -13.03 -18.47 -7.43
C ASP A 78 -12.34 -17.13 -7.21
N TYR A 79 -11.72 -16.99 -6.04
CA TYR A 79 -10.95 -15.80 -5.69
C TYR A 79 -9.60 -15.85 -6.40
N VAL A 80 -9.17 -14.72 -6.98
CA VAL A 80 -7.97 -14.69 -7.84
C VAL A 80 -6.93 -13.67 -7.38
N ALA A 81 -5.67 -13.99 -7.68
CA ALA A 81 -4.51 -13.11 -7.56
C ALA A 81 -3.99 -12.69 -8.95
N ASP A 82 -2.81 -12.08 -9.00
CA ASP A 82 -2.13 -11.62 -10.22
C ASP A 82 -2.97 -10.64 -11.06
N VAL A 83 -3.77 -9.83 -10.38
CA VAL A 83 -4.60 -8.81 -11.03
C VAL A 83 -3.81 -7.52 -11.14
N THR A 84 -3.51 -7.07 -12.35
CA THR A 84 -2.94 -5.73 -12.55
C THR A 84 -4.02 -4.69 -12.34
N VAL A 85 -3.83 -3.81 -11.37
CA VAL A 85 -4.73 -2.71 -11.04
C VAL A 85 -4.10 -1.39 -11.47
N ALA A 86 -4.82 -0.63 -12.30
CA ALA A 86 -4.48 0.73 -12.67
C ALA A 86 -5.60 1.68 -12.22
N ILE A 87 -5.25 2.71 -11.46
CA ILE A 87 -6.20 3.73 -10.99
C ILE A 87 -5.80 5.07 -11.60
N HIS A 88 -6.79 5.74 -12.19
CA HIS A 88 -6.67 7.11 -12.67
C HIS A 88 -7.67 7.99 -11.93
N ASP A 89 -7.33 9.25 -11.68
CA ASP A 89 -8.28 10.22 -11.11
C ASP A 89 -9.32 10.68 -12.15
N GLY A 90 -10.27 11.51 -11.71
CA GLY A 90 -11.33 12.07 -12.55
C GLY A 90 -10.84 12.94 -13.71
N GLN A 91 -9.56 13.33 -13.72
CA GLN A 91 -8.92 14.05 -14.83
C GLN A 91 -8.15 13.10 -15.76
N GLY A 92 -8.15 11.80 -15.48
CA GLY A 92 -7.44 10.78 -16.25
C GLY A 92 -5.95 10.68 -15.90
N LYS A 93 -5.47 11.35 -14.83
CA LYS A 93 -4.07 11.26 -14.41
C LYS A 93 -3.82 9.91 -13.72
N PRO A 94 -2.71 9.21 -14.02
CA PRO A 94 -2.36 7.98 -13.33
C PRO A 94 -2.05 8.25 -11.85
N VAL A 95 -2.65 7.45 -10.97
CA VAL A 95 -2.54 7.54 -9.50
C VAL A 95 -1.87 6.31 -8.92
N LEU A 96 -2.24 5.12 -9.38
CA LEU A 96 -1.70 3.84 -8.92
C LEU A 96 -1.56 2.88 -10.11
N ARG A 97 -0.49 2.10 -10.13
CA ARG A 97 -0.34 0.91 -10.97
C ARG A 97 0.40 -0.16 -10.17
N ALA A 98 -0.32 -1.18 -9.73
CA ALA A 98 0.20 -2.26 -8.91
C ALA A 98 -0.41 -3.60 -9.32
N THR A 99 0.17 -4.70 -8.84
CA THR A 99 -0.39 -6.05 -9.00
C THR A 99 -0.95 -6.50 -7.65
N SER A 100 -2.18 -7.01 -7.67
CA SER A 100 -2.79 -7.62 -6.49
C SER A 100 -2.25 -9.04 -6.30
N GLU A 101 -1.65 -9.32 -5.15
CA GLU A 101 -1.08 -10.61 -4.76
C GLU A 101 -2.14 -11.56 -4.18
N GLY A 102 -3.38 -11.09 -4.05
CA GLY A 102 -4.52 -11.89 -3.63
C GLY A 102 -5.87 -11.29 -4.04
N PRO A 103 -6.99 -11.87 -3.57
CA PRO A 103 -8.33 -11.45 -3.96
C PRO A 103 -8.77 -10.12 -3.39
N TYR A 104 -8.05 -9.57 -2.42
CA TYR A 104 -8.38 -8.29 -1.81
C TYR A 104 -7.25 -7.29 -2.02
N MET A 105 -7.62 -6.04 -2.28
CA MET A 105 -6.70 -4.92 -2.28
C MET A 105 -7.37 -3.71 -1.65
N LEU A 106 -6.72 -3.11 -0.65
CA LEU A 106 -7.19 -1.90 0.01
C LEU A 106 -6.27 -0.75 -0.38
N VAL A 107 -6.85 0.41 -0.71
CA VAL A 107 -6.11 1.56 -1.25
C VAL A 107 -6.48 2.83 -0.49
N LYS A 108 -5.48 3.57 -0.02
CA LYS A 108 -5.64 4.90 0.55
C LYS A 108 -5.56 5.96 -0.54
N LEU A 109 -6.74 6.32 -1.03
CA LEU A 109 -6.92 7.42 -1.96
C LEU A 109 -7.50 8.65 -1.25
N PRO A 110 -7.12 9.87 -1.66
CA PRO A 110 -7.86 11.07 -1.31
C PRO A 110 -9.33 10.97 -1.74
N ALA A 111 -10.18 11.86 -1.21
CA ALA A 111 -11.53 11.99 -1.70
C ALA A 111 -11.53 12.50 -3.16
N GLY A 112 -12.37 11.90 -4.00
CA GLY A 112 -12.44 12.19 -5.43
C GLY A 112 -13.06 11.06 -6.23
N ASP A 113 -13.26 11.31 -7.51
CA ASP A 113 -13.71 10.32 -8.48
C ASP A 113 -12.51 9.65 -9.16
N TYR A 114 -12.60 8.34 -9.35
CA TYR A 114 -11.53 7.52 -9.89
C TYR A 114 -12.06 6.49 -10.89
N LYS A 115 -11.27 6.23 -11.92
CA LYS A 115 -11.43 5.08 -12.79
C LYS A 115 -10.47 3.97 -12.36
N VAL A 116 -11.01 2.83 -11.97
CA VAL A 116 -10.25 1.62 -11.62
C VAL A 116 -10.33 0.63 -12.78
N SER A 117 -9.20 0.31 -13.37
CA SER A 117 -9.05 -0.73 -14.39
C SER A 117 -8.33 -1.93 -13.76
N ALA A 118 -8.98 -3.08 -13.74
CA ALA A 118 -8.41 -4.34 -13.25
C ALA A 118 -8.23 -5.30 -14.43
N THR A 119 -7.03 -5.86 -14.59
CA THR A 119 -6.69 -6.78 -15.66
C THR A 119 -6.27 -8.13 -15.08
N TYR A 120 -7.00 -9.18 -15.44
CA TYR A 120 -6.70 -10.56 -15.08
C TYR A 120 -6.59 -11.41 -16.35
N LYS A 121 -5.48 -12.14 -16.51
CA LYS A 121 -5.21 -12.98 -17.70
C LYS A 121 -5.47 -12.26 -19.04
N GLY A 122 -5.04 -11.00 -19.13
CA GLY A 122 -5.20 -10.16 -20.33
C GLY A 122 -6.60 -9.55 -20.53
N GLN A 123 -7.58 -9.90 -19.70
CA GLN A 123 -8.93 -9.35 -19.76
C GLN A 123 -9.07 -8.19 -18.78
N THR A 124 -9.36 -6.99 -19.30
CA THR A 124 -9.54 -5.78 -18.48
C THR A 124 -11.01 -5.50 -18.23
N GLN A 125 -11.35 -5.22 -16.96
CA GLN A 125 -12.62 -4.63 -16.57
C GLN A 125 -12.38 -3.26 -15.95
N GLU A 126 -13.29 -2.32 -16.20
CA GLU A 126 -13.21 -0.96 -15.64
C GLU A 126 -14.42 -0.64 -14.79
N ARG A 127 -14.21 0.13 -13.72
CA ARG A 127 -15.27 0.67 -12.85
C ARG A 127 -14.97 2.11 -12.49
N GLN A 128 -16.00 2.94 -12.49
CA GLN A 128 -15.95 4.28 -11.91
C GLN A 128 -16.28 4.19 -10.43
N VAL A 129 -15.50 4.88 -9.60
CA VAL A 129 -15.59 4.81 -8.15
C VAL A 129 -15.45 6.20 -7.54
N ALA A 130 -16.39 6.58 -6.69
CA ALA A 130 -16.35 7.84 -5.95
C ALA A 130 -15.90 7.59 -4.50
N VAL A 131 -14.74 8.12 -4.14
CA VAL A 131 -14.19 8.05 -2.78
C VAL A 131 -14.61 9.31 -2.01
N LYS A 132 -15.40 9.13 -0.95
CA LYS A 132 -15.91 10.25 -0.12
C LYS A 132 -15.29 10.32 1.29
N GLY A 133 -14.48 9.34 1.67
CA GLY A 133 -13.90 9.16 3.02
C GLY A 133 -13.47 7.72 3.27
N ALA A 134 -13.01 7.40 4.50
CA ALA A 134 -12.62 6.03 4.87
C ALA A 134 -13.83 5.06 4.83
N GLY A 135 -13.63 3.85 4.31
CA GLY A 135 -14.66 2.80 4.20
C GLY A 135 -15.74 3.04 3.14
N ALA A 136 -15.62 4.11 2.35
CA ALA A 136 -16.71 4.63 1.52
C ALA A 136 -16.91 3.88 0.20
N ALA A 137 -15.83 3.38 -0.43
CA ALA A 137 -15.92 2.81 -1.77
C ALA A 137 -15.52 1.34 -1.83
N ARG A 138 -16.33 0.55 -2.54
CA ARG A 138 -16.09 -0.86 -2.82
C ARG A 138 -16.30 -1.14 -4.30
N ALA A 139 -15.42 -1.92 -4.90
CA ALA A 139 -15.59 -2.42 -6.25
C ALA A 139 -15.21 -3.90 -6.33
N VAL A 140 -16.04 -4.67 -7.02
CA VAL A 140 -15.83 -6.09 -7.27
C VAL A 140 -15.62 -6.31 -8.76
N PHE A 141 -14.61 -7.10 -9.11
CA PHE A 141 -14.30 -7.50 -10.46
C PHE A 141 -14.42 -9.01 -10.58
N GLU A 142 -15.30 -9.43 -11.49
CA GLU A 142 -15.64 -10.84 -11.70
C GLU A 142 -15.48 -11.18 -13.18
N TRP A 143 -14.43 -11.94 -13.53
CA TRP A 143 -14.21 -12.42 -14.89
C TRP A 143 -14.97 -13.72 -15.17
N LYS A 144 -15.33 -13.93 -16.44
CA LYS A 144 -15.99 -15.15 -16.92
C LYS A 144 -15.01 -16.05 -17.66
#